data_AF-A0A8H3BNB2-F1
#
_entry.id   AF-A0A8H3BNB2-F1
#
_cell.length_a   1.000
_cell.length_b   1.000
_cell.length_c   1.000
_cell.angle_alpha   90.00
_cell.angle_beta   90.00
_cell.angle_gamma   90.00
#
_symmetry.space_group_name_H-M   'P 1'
#
loop_
_entity.id
_entity.type
_entity.pdbx_description
1 polymer ?
#
loop_
_entity_poly.entity_id
_entity_poly.type
_entity_poly.pdbx_seq_one_letter_code
_entity_poly.pdbx_strand_id
1 'polypeptide(L)'
;MSLADELLADLDGLSDEEEPSFQDSEASGSNANGKRKADSMSDDEVEGGMNDEESEEKGGLVLEGGVKPADELDAEDVQKMELGGIEDVRKVAKLEGSKRMTDIIKEIAKFTENPSTPEQMALPAHENPEYALIVAANNLSVDVDNEILVVHKFIRDHYNPRFPELEQLVTDPNMFIRTVRAIGNPPDLVAASQSISDVVPPAIRMTIAVTATTTRGEELSPASWQAVQNACALADRLEEARKTIFSYVRSRMSILAPNLSKIVGTTTAAKLLGVAGGLGGLAKMPACNVHLLGAQKKITAGFSTATQNRHTGFVFQSELVQQTPAEYRMKAQRTVGAKCVLAARMDMERTRRDGAYGEELRGKIEKHLERLAEPPPQKVVKALPIPDDGPKKRRGGKRARKAKEAYAMTELRKLQNRMEFGKAEEEVGAFDETKGLGMMGNSFGRVRAGAADAKSKAKLSKANKLRTQAITRAAQSATTSGTATSLSFTPAQGLELVNPSLAAARVKAANDRWFAGNTGTFSFIGTKGSASGSGTSK
;
A
#
# COMPACT_ATOMS: atom_id res chain seq x y z
N MET A 1 40.98 -44.40 -15.05
CA MET A 1 40.57 -43.98 -13.69
C MET A 1 39.90 -45.17 -13.05
N SER A 2 40.22 -45.45 -11.79
CA SER A 2 39.69 -46.61 -11.06
C SER A 2 38.20 -46.39 -10.75
N LEU A 3 37.41 -47.46 -10.69
CA LEU A 3 35.99 -47.45 -10.31
C LEU A 3 35.77 -46.86 -8.90
N ALA A 4 36.83 -46.79 -8.08
CA ALA A 4 36.83 -46.12 -6.79
C ALA A 4 36.91 -44.59 -6.89
N ASP A 5 37.58 -44.03 -7.91
CA ASP A 5 37.66 -42.58 -8.14
C ASP A 5 36.33 -42.01 -8.67
N GLU A 6 35.59 -42.82 -9.44
CA GLU A 6 34.27 -42.43 -9.97
C GLU A 6 33.18 -42.46 -8.88
N LEU A 7 33.32 -43.31 -7.86
CA LEU A 7 32.42 -43.34 -6.69
C LEU A 7 32.69 -42.23 -5.68
N LEU A 8 33.93 -41.77 -5.53
CA LEU A 8 34.27 -40.63 -4.68
C LEU A 8 33.80 -39.30 -5.28
N ALA A 9 33.85 -39.16 -6.62
CA ALA A 9 33.31 -37.99 -7.31
C ALA A 9 31.78 -37.86 -7.23
N ASP A 10 31.05 -38.97 -7.04
CA ASP A 10 29.58 -38.98 -6.89
C ASP A 10 29.13 -38.69 -5.44
N LEU A 11 30.06 -38.76 -4.46
CA LEU A 11 29.79 -38.40 -3.06
C LEU A 11 30.03 -36.91 -2.77
N ASP A 12 30.93 -36.27 -3.52
CA ASP A 12 31.29 -34.85 -3.39
C ASP A 12 30.24 -33.91 -4.03
N GLY A 13 29.30 -34.45 -4.81
CA GLY A 13 28.19 -33.72 -5.42
C GLY A 13 26.94 -33.58 -4.54
N LEU A 14 26.98 -34.02 -3.28
CA LEU A 14 25.83 -34.07 -2.38
C LEU A 14 25.93 -33.15 -1.15
N SER A 15 26.97 -32.30 -1.05
CA SER A 15 27.12 -31.37 0.10
C SER A 15 26.89 -29.88 -0.21
N ASP A 16 26.35 -29.52 -1.38
CA ASP A 16 26.02 -28.12 -1.71
C ASP A 16 24.50 -27.86 -1.69
N GLU A 17 23.92 -27.97 -0.50
CA GLU A 17 22.74 -27.18 -0.11
C GLU A 17 23.21 -26.12 0.90
N GLU A 18 23.74 -25.00 0.39
CA GLU A 18 23.76 -23.74 1.13
C GLU A 18 22.30 -23.30 1.35
N GLU A 19 21.80 -23.51 2.56
CA GLU A 19 20.67 -22.76 3.08
C GLU A 19 21.03 -21.26 3.18
N PRO A 20 20.09 -20.36 2.87
CA PRO A 20 20.31 -18.93 3.02
C PRO A 20 20.50 -18.57 4.49
N SER A 21 21.70 -18.14 4.84
CA SER A 21 22.02 -17.53 6.14
C SER A 21 21.16 -16.28 6.35
N PHE A 22 20.15 -16.39 7.22
CA PHE A 22 19.62 -15.27 7.95
C PHE A 22 20.66 -14.86 9.00
N GLN A 23 21.23 -13.67 8.84
CA GLN A 23 21.97 -13.00 9.91
C GLN A 23 20.96 -12.46 10.91
N ASP A 24 20.71 -13.21 11.98
CA ASP A 24 20.30 -12.63 13.25
C ASP A 24 21.55 -12.37 14.09
N SER A 25 21.65 -11.13 14.56
CA SER A 25 22.70 -10.64 15.43
C SER A 25 22.27 -10.90 16.87
N GLU A 26 22.87 -11.90 17.53
CA GLU A 26 22.76 -12.03 18.98
C GLU A 26 23.79 -11.09 19.64
N ALA A 27 23.23 -10.10 20.33
CA ALA A 27 23.93 -9.36 21.36
C ALA A 27 24.21 -10.26 22.56
N SER A 28 25.46 -10.17 23.03
CA SER A 28 25.96 -10.74 24.28
C SER A 28 25.05 -10.37 25.47
N GLY A 29 24.58 -11.38 26.20
CA GLY A 29 23.79 -11.21 27.42
C GLY A 29 24.11 -12.31 28.43
N SER A 30 24.89 -11.96 29.44
CA SER A 30 25.41 -12.82 30.48
C SER A 30 24.35 -13.49 31.36
N ASN A 31 24.64 -14.73 31.69
CA ASN A 31 24.00 -15.61 32.67
C ASN A 31 23.86 -14.93 34.06
N ALA A 32 22.63 -14.85 34.60
CA ALA A 32 22.41 -14.64 36.03
C ALA A 32 21.13 -15.34 36.51
N ASN A 33 21.38 -16.34 37.33
CA ASN A 33 20.49 -17.24 38.06
C ASN A 33 19.51 -16.48 38.99
N GLY A 34 18.22 -16.83 39.00
CA GLY A 34 17.23 -16.20 39.88
C GLY A 34 15.88 -16.91 39.94
N LYS A 35 15.78 -17.95 40.78
CA LYS A 35 14.54 -18.62 41.21
C LYS A 35 13.46 -17.63 41.71
N ARG A 36 12.20 -17.87 41.33
CA ARG A 36 10.96 -17.93 42.18
C ARG A 36 9.76 -18.16 41.24
N LYS A 37 9.21 -19.38 41.19
CA LYS A 37 8.09 -19.94 42.00
C LYS A 37 6.73 -19.48 41.48
N ALA A 38 6.02 -20.46 40.91
CA ALA A 38 4.65 -20.40 40.45
C ALA A 38 3.66 -20.10 41.57
N ASP A 39 2.55 -19.44 41.24
CA ASP A 39 1.27 -19.73 41.86
C ASP A 39 0.13 -19.62 40.85
N SER A 40 -0.87 -20.45 41.07
CA SER A 40 -2.00 -20.79 40.20
C SER A 40 -3.31 -20.22 40.73
N MET A 41 -4.31 -20.15 39.84
CA MET A 41 -5.75 -19.93 40.10
C MET A 41 -6.14 -18.46 40.30
N SER A 42 -7.29 -17.96 39.85
CA SER A 42 -8.57 -18.62 39.55
C SER A 42 -9.35 -17.86 38.47
N ASP A 43 -10.18 -18.65 37.79
CA ASP A 43 -11.36 -18.29 37.02
C ASP A 43 -12.40 -17.64 37.95
N ASP A 44 -12.98 -16.49 37.58
CA ASP A 44 -14.28 -16.05 38.09
C ASP A 44 -14.90 -15.02 37.14
N GLU A 45 -16.05 -15.40 36.59
CA GLU A 45 -16.96 -14.57 35.81
C GLU A 45 -17.69 -13.60 36.74
N VAL A 46 -17.68 -12.30 36.43
CA VAL A 46 -18.69 -11.36 36.94
C VAL A 46 -19.11 -10.40 35.84
N GLU A 47 -20.33 -10.59 35.35
CA GLU A 47 -21.09 -9.58 34.62
C GLU A 47 -21.35 -8.36 35.52
N GLY A 48 -21.16 -7.16 34.98
CA GLY A 48 -21.57 -5.91 35.61
C GLY A 48 -21.34 -4.74 34.68
N GLY A 49 -22.38 -4.32 33.97
CA GLY A 49 -22.35 -3.16 33.09
C GLY A 49 -22.26 -1.84 33.86
N MET A 50 -21.38 -0.95 33.40
CA MET A 50 -21.48 0.48 33.62
C MET A 50 -20.76 1.21 32.49
N ASN A 51 -21.49 2.11 31.84
CA ASN A 51 -20.98 3.13 30.92
C ASN A 51 -19.84 3.89 31.57
N ASP A 52 -18.72 4.03 30.87
CA ASP A 52 -17.94 5.26 30.89
C ASP A 52 -17.25 5.42 29.53
N GLU A 53 -17.60 6.53 28.86
CA GLU A 53 -16.91 7.04 27.68
C GLU A 53 -15.57 7.63 28.11
N GLU A 54 -14.51 6.82 28.10
CA GLU A 54 -13.14 7.35 28.12
C GLU A 54 -12.55 7.27 26.71
N SER A 55 -12.45 8.45 26.11
CA SER A 55 -11.63 8.69 24.94
C SER A 55 -10.17 8.46 25.33
N GLU A 56 -9.54 7.43 24.76
CA GLU A 56 -8.11 7.18 24.96
C GLU A 56 -7.27 8.36 24.44
N GLU A 57 -6.92 9.29 25.33
CA GLU A 57 -5.84 10.25 25.07
C GLU A 57 -4.52 9.46 24.91
N LYS A 58 -4.08 9.28 23.66
CA LYS A 58 -2.72 8.83 23.35
C LYS A 58 -1.72 9.88 23.80
N GLY A 59 -1.31 9.81 25.06
CA GLY A 59 -0.33 10.69 25.69
C GLY A 59 1.03 10.63 25.00
N GLY A 60 1.31 11.61 24.14
CA GLY A 60 2.67 11.94 23.74
C GLY A 60 3.38 12.67 24.88
N LEU A 61 4.51 12.14 25.36
CA LEU A 61 5.37 12.79 26.34
C LEU A 61 5.94 14.09 25.73
N VAL A 62 5.37 15.23 26.09
CA VAL A 62 5.90 16.55 25.71
C VAL A 62 6.70 17.08 26.90
N LEU A 63 7.98 17.38 26.67
CA LEU A 63 8.85 18.00 27.67
C LEU A 63 8.27 19.34 28.12
N GLU A 64 8.49 19.71 29.38
CA GLU A 64 8.01 20.96 29.98
C GLU A 64 8.50 22.16 29.14
N GLY A 65 7.57 22.90 28.52
CA GLY A 65 7.85 24.00 27.56
C GLY A 65 7.70 23.65 26.07
N GLY A 66 7.39 22.40 25.70
CA GLY A 66 7.14 22.00 24.32
C GLY A 66 5.70 22.28 23.84
N VAL A 67 5.54 22.68 22.57
CA VAL A 67 4.21 22.81 21.95
C VAL A 67 3.73 21.42 21.52
N LYS A 68 2.61 20.94 22.08
CA LYS A 68 1.94 19.71 21.62
C LYS A 68 1.61 19.84 20.12
N PRO A 69 1.97 18.86 19.26
CA PRO A 69 1.45 18.79 17.90
C PRO A 69 -0.07 18.86 17.92
N ALA A 70 -0.66 19.57 16.96
CA ALA A 70 -2.11 19.57 16.81
C ALA A 70 -2.59 18.17 16.40
N ASP A 71 -3.69 17.72 17.00
CA ASP A 71 -4.32 16.46 16.62
C ASP A 71 -5.01 16.65 15.26
N GLU A 72 -4.65 15.83 14.27
CA GLU A 72 -5.33 15.83 12.98
C GLU A 72 -6.74 15.22 13.16
N LEU A 73 -7.78 15.96 12.76
CA LEU A 73 -9.14 15.46 12.82
C LEU A 73 -9.38 14.50 11.65
N ASP A 74 -9.82 13.29 11.96
CA ASP A 74 -10.20 12.31 10.95
C ASP A 74 -11.43 12.80 10.18
N ALA A 75 -11.31 12.84 8.86
CA ALA A 75 -12.38 13.31 7.98
C ALA A 75 -13.70 12.52 8.14
N GLU A 76 -13.60 11.25 8.54
CA GLU A 76 -14.76 10.39 8.81
C GLU A 76 -15.49 10.79 10.10
N ASP A 77 -14.77 11.25 11.11
CA ASP A 77 -15.36 11.70 12.38
C ASP A 77 -16.01 13.07 12.22
N VAL A 78 -15.38 13.97 11.46
CA VAL A 78 -16.03 15.21 11.03
C VAL A 78 -17.32 14.85 10.29
N GLN A 79 -17.33 13.87 9.38
CA GLN A 79 -18.52 13.43 8.64
C GLN A 79 -19.67 12.89 9.51
N LYS A 80 -19.44 12.48 10.77
CA LYS A 80 -20.49 12.02 11.70
C LYS A 80 -21.18 13.13 12.50
N MET A 81 -20.56 14.30 12.68
CA MET A 81 -21.13 15.43 13.45
C MET A 81 -22.47 15.99 12.90
N GLU A 82 -23.58 16.00 13.62
CA GLU A 82 -24.80 16.61 13.07
C GLU A 82 -24.77 18.15 13.23
N LEU A 83 -24.47 18.88 12.14
CA LEU A 83 -24.32 20.35 12.18
C LEU A 83 -25.55 21.12 11.69
N GLY A 84 -26.55 20.45 11.10
CA GLY A 84 -27.71 21.10 10.48
C GLY A 84 -28.62 21.88 11.43
N GLY A 85 -28.53 21.65 12.75
CA GLY A 85 -29.30 22.38 13.77
C GLY A 85 -28.63 23.65 14.28
N ILE A 86 -27.42 23.98 13.82
CA ILE A 86 -26.64 25.12 14.32
C ILE A 86 -26.72 26.26 13.30
N GLU A 87 -27.29 27.41 13.67
CA GLU A 87 -27.41 28.54 12.75
C GLU A 87 -26.11 29.36 12.61
N ASP A 88 -25.28 29.39 13.67
CA ASP A 88 -24.05 30.18 13.73
C ASP A 88 -22.80 29.32 13.59
N VAL A 89 -22.06 29.54 12.50
CA VAL A 89 -20.80 28.86 12.17
C VAL A 89 -19.75 29.01 13.27
N ARG A 90 -19.71 30.18 13.94
CA ARG A 90 -18.75 30.50 15.01
C ARG A 90 -18.87 29.62 16.25
N LYS A 91 -20.01 28.94 16.44
CA LYS A 91 -20.17 27.97 17.55
C LYS A 91 -19.39 26.70 17.29
N VAL A 92 -19.20 26.36 16.01
CA VAL A 92 -18.51 25.16 15.55
C VAL A 92 -17.05 25.46 15.24
N ALA A 93 -16.80 26.59 14.54
CA ALA A 93 -15.47 27.12 14.23
C ALA A 93 -15.01 28.13 15.29
N LYS A 94 -14.18 27.66 16.24
CA LYS A 94 -13.72 28.42 17.42
C LYS A 94 -12.33 29.06 17.25
N LEU A 95 -11.59 28.71 16.20
CA LEU A 95 -10.22 29.20 16.00
C LEU A 95 -10.24 30.64 15.47
N GLU A 96 -11.20 30.98 14.61
CA GLU A 96 -11.38 32.36 14.13
C GLU A 96 -11.72 33.29 15.30
N GLY A 97 -10.87 34.29 15.54
CA GLY A 97 -11.01 35.21 16.67
C GLY A 97 -10.44 34.69 17.99
N SER A 98 -9.89 33.47 18.02
CA SER A 98 -9.11 32.98 19.16
C SER A 98 -7.85 33.83 19.34
N LYS A 99 -7.56 34.18 20.61
CA LYS A 99 -6.34 34.94 20.97
C LYS A 99 -5.09 34.28 20.39
N ARG A 100 -5.01 32.95 20.47
CA ARG A 100 -3.89 32.15 19.95
C ARG A 100 -3.64 32.39 18.46
N MET A 101 -4.69 32.34 17.61
CA MET A 101 -4.55 32.58 16.18
C MET A 101 -4.12 34.03 15.90
N THR A 102 -4.75 34.99 16.58
CA THR A 102 -4.44 36.42 16.37
C THR A 102 -3.04 36.79 16.82
N ASP A 103 -2.54 36.19 17.90
CA ASP A 103 -1.22 36.48 18.46
C ASP A 103 -0.14 35.88 17.56
N ILE A 104 -0.32 34.62 17.10
CA ILE A 104 0.61 33.97 16.16
C ILE A 104 0.67 34.74 14.84
N ILE A 105 -0.46 35.18 14.28
CA ILE A 105 -0.46 35.96 13.02
C ILE A 105 0.23 37.31 13.20
N LYS A 106 0.04 37.99 14.34
CA LYS A 106 0.75 39.24 14.66
C LYS A 106 2.25 39.02 14.82
N GLU A 107 2.67 37.95 15.48
CA GLU A 107 4.08 37.59 15.63
C GLU A 107 4.70 37.23 14.26
N ILE A 108 3.99 36.49 13.41
CA ILE A 108 4.40 36.22 12.04
C ILE A 108 4.63 37.53 11.29
N ALA A 109 3.71 38.50 11.37
CA ALA A 109 3.89 39.80 10.74
C ALA A 109 5.15 40.51 11.25
N LYS A 110 5.37 40.52 12.58
CA LYS A 110 6.55 41.12 13.22
C LYS A 110 7.88 40.52 12.73
N PHE A 111 7.99 39.19 12.66
CA PHE A 111 9.19 38.48 12.20
C PHE A 111 9.33 38.41 10.66
N THR A 112 8.26 38.76 9.94
CA THR A 112 8.31 38.95 8.49
C THR A 112 8.87 40.33 8.16
N GLU A 113 8.49 41.37 8.90
CA GLU A 113 9.03 42.73 8.74
C GLU A 113 10.46 42.85 9.26
N ASN A 114 10.75 42.23 10.40
CA ASN A 114 12.08 42.25 11.02
C ASN A 114 12.65 40.83 11.07
N PRO A 115 13.35 40.38 10.02
CA PRO A 115 13.93 39.05 10.02
C PRO A 115 15.09 38.97 11.02
N SER A 116 15.08 37.94 11.88
CA SER A 116 16.17 37.73 12.83
C SER A 116 17.49 37.46 12.11
N THR A 117 18.58 37.86 12.75
CA THR A 117 19.93 37.63 12.22
C THR A 117 20.29 36.13 12.22
N PRO A 118 21.14 35.66 11.28
CA PRO A 118 21.56 34.26 11.21
C PRO A 118 22.17 33.74 12.52
N GLU A 119 22.82 34.61 13.30
CA GLU A 119 23.42 34.29 14.59
C GLU A 119 22.38 34.02 15.68
N GLN A 120 21.31 34.83 15.73
CA GLN A 120 20.19 34.58 16.63
C GLN A 120 19.53 33.24 16.25
N MET A 121 19.31 32.99 14.96
CA MET A 121 18.74 31.72 14.49
C MET A 121 19.63 30.48 14.72
N ALA A 122 20.93 30.67 14.96
CA ALA A 122 21.86 29.60 15.28
C ALA A 122 21.73 29.10 16.74
N LEU A 123 21.05 29.85 17.61
CA LEU A 123 20.83 29.46 19.00
C LEU A 123 20.12 28.08 19.11
N PRO A 124 20.25 27.39 20.25
CA PRO A 124 19.49 26.19 20.56
C PRO A 124 17.98 26.38 20.36
N ALA A 125 17.29 25.30 19.99
CA ALA A 125 15.86 25.29 19.64
C ALA A 125 14.93 25.93 20.68
N HIS A 126 15.27 25.78 21.95
CA HIS A 126 14.48 26.22 23.10
C HIS A 126 14.72 27.69 23.45
N GLU A 127 15.79 28.29 22.95
CA GLU A 127 16.16 29.70 23.21
C GLU A 127 15.77 30.60 22.04
N ASN A 128 15.32 30.01 20.92
CA ASN A 128 14.98 30.72 19.70
C ASN A 128 13.47 31.05 19.64
N PRO A 129 13.05 32.30 19.91
CA PRO A 129 11.63 32.66 19.87
C PRO A 129 11.04 32.48 18.46
N GLU A 130 11.83 32.71 17.42
CA GLU A 130 11.40 32.51 16.03
C GLU A 130 11.21 31.03 15.67
N TYR A 131 12.04 30.13 16.24
CA TYR A 131 11.85 28.70 16.03
C TYR A 131 10.55 28.20 16.69
N ALA A 132 10.29 28.65 17.92
CA ALA A 132 9.06 28.36 18.63
C ALA A 132 7.83 28.85 17.85
N LEU A 133 7.91 30.06 17.27
CA LEU A 133 6.86 30.60 16.40
C LEU A 133 6.64 29.74 15.14
N ILE A 134 7.70 29.27 14.48
CA ILE A 134 7.55 28.42 13.29
C ILE A 134 6.86 27.09 13.62
N VAL A 135 7.18 26.48 14.77
CA VAL A 135 6.50 25.26 15.24
C VAL A 135 5.03 25.56 15.59
N ALA A 136 4.78 26.65 16.32
CA ALA A 136 3.43 27.09 16.66
C ALA A 136 2.59 27.42 15.41
N ALA A 137 3.20 28.03 14.39
CA ALA A 137 2.59 28.34 13.10
C ALA A 137 2.26 27.07 12.31
N ASN A 138 3.13 26.05 12.32
CA ASN A 138 2.83 24.76 11.71
C ASN A 138 1.66 24.06 12.40
N ASN A 139 1.64 24.03 13.75
CA ASN A 139 0.51 23.46 14.49
C ASN A 139 -0.78 24.24 14.24
N LEU A 140 -0.71 25.58 14.20
CA LEU A 140 -1.86 26.42 13.83
C LEU A 140 -2.33 26.14 12.39
N SER A 141 -1.44 25.82 11.45
CA SER A 141 -1.84 25.44 10.09
C SER A 141 -2.67 24.16 10.06
N VAL A 142 -2.34 23.17 10.90
CA VAL A 142 -3.11 21.93 11.03
C VAL A 142 -4.47 22.23 11.67
N ASP A 143 -4.49 23.04 12.73
CA ASP A 143 -5.73 23.50 13.38
C ASP A 143 -6.66 24.23 12.37
N VAL A 144 -6.09 25.07 11.50
CA VAL A 144 -6.84 25.77 10.43
C VAL A 144 -7.38 24.77 9.40
N ASP A 145 -6.59 23.77 8.99
CA ASP A 145 -7.03 22.76 8.03
C ASP A 145 -8.17 21.90 8.60
N ASN A 146 -8.07 21.51 9.87
CA ASN A 146 -9.13 20.83 10.61
C ASN A 146 -10.43 21.66 10.65
N GLU A 147 -10.31 22.95 10.94
CA GLU A 147 -11.48 23.83 11.01
C GLU A 147 -12.09 24.08 9.62
N ILE A 148 -11.28 24.17 8.56
CA ILE A 148 -11.79 24.22 7.18
C ILE A 148 -12.63 22.98 6.86
N LEU A 149 -12.25 21.79 7.35
CA LEU A 149 -13.06 20.57 7.17
C LEU A 149 -14.41 20.65 7.90
N VAL A 150 -14.41 21.21 9.11
CA VAL A 150 -15.62 21.43 9.91
C VAL A 150 -16.54 22.46 9.23
N VAL A 151 -15.99 23.57 8.75
CA VAL A 151 -16.74 24.60 8.01
C VAL A 151 -17.26 24.06 6.68
N HIS A 152 -16.45 23.28 5.96
CA HIS A 152 -16.89 22.59 4.74
C HIS A 152 -18.09 21.69 5.01
N LYS A 153 -18.04 20.92 6.10
CA LYS A 153 -19.17 20.09 6.51
C LYS A 153 -20.40 20.93 6.88
N PHE A 154 -20.23 22.01 7.64
CA PHE A 154 -21.33 22.92 7.96
C PHE A 154 -22.02 23.42 6.68
N ILE A 155 -21.23 23.91 5.71
CA ILE A 155 -21.75 24.40 4.43
C ILE A 155 -22.49 23.28 3.69
N ARG A 156 -21.93 22.07 3.68
CA ARG A 156 -22.55 20.91 3.05
C ARG A 156 -23.92 20.59 3.68
N ASP A 157 -23.99 20.46 5.00
CA ASP A 157 -25.22 20.06 5.68
C ASP A 157 -26.33 21.13 5.50
N HIS A 158 -25.98 22.42 5.51
CA HIS A 158 -26.91 23.52 5.27
C HIS A 158 -27.28 23.74 3.79
N TYR A 159 -26.43 23.35 2.85
CA TYR A 159 -26.69 23.46 1.40
C TYR A 159 -27.33 22.20 0.80
N ASN A 160 -27.34 21.09 1.53
CA ASN A 160 -27.92 19.81 1.12
C ASN A 160 -29.39 19.91 0.65
N PRO A 161 -30.30 20.69 1.30
CA PRO A 161 -31.68 20.85 0.82
C PRO A 161 -31.77 21.50 -0.57
N ARG A 162 -30.76 22.30 -0.95
CA ARG A 162 -30.72 23.01 -2.24
C ARG A 162 -30.14 22.16 -3.35
N PHE A 163 -29.04 21.47 -3.08
CA PHE A 163 -28.34 20.70 -4.10
C PHE A 163 -27.65 19.47 -3.47
N PRO A 164 -28.41 18.38 -3.23
CA PRO A 164 -27.89 17.22 -2.50
C PRO A 164 -26.81 16.46 -3.27
N GLU A 165 -26.86 16.47 -4.61
CA GLU A 165 -25.88 15.76 -5.43
C GLU A 165 -24.51 16.43 -5.47
N LEU A 166 -24.41 17.72 -5.09
CA LEU A 166 -23.18 18.50 -5.21
C LEU A 166 -22.02 17.93 -4.39
N GLU A 167 -22.31 17.34 -3.21
CA GLU A 167 -21.32 16.69 -2.36
C GLU A 167 -20.59 15.56 -3.10
N GLN A 168 -21.33 14.73 -3.84
CA GLN A 168 -20.76 13.57 -4.52
C GLN A 168 -19.92 13.97 -5.74
N LEU A 169 -20.26 15.12 -6.35
CA LEU A 169 -19.58 15.63 -7.54
C LEU A 169 -18.25 16.32 -7.19
N VAL A 170 -18.22 17.06 -6.08
CA VAL A 170 -17.07 17.88 -5.67
C VAL A 170 -16.58 17.43 -4.30
N THR A 171 -15.53 16.60 -4.30
CA THR A 171 -14.95 16.04 -3.05
C THR A 171 -13.91 16.93 -2.37
N ASP A 172 -13.33 17.90 -3.09
CA ASP A 172 -12.30 18.79 -2.53
C ASP A 172 -12.97 19.94 -1.75
N PRO A 173 -12.66 20.13 -0.46
CA PRO A 173 -13.34 21.12 0.39
C PRO A 173 -13.27 22.55 -0.15
N ASN A 174 -12.09 23.00 -0.59
CA ASN A 174 -11.91 24.36 -1.09
C ASN A 174 -12.67 24.58 -2.39
N MET A 175 -12.65 23.59 -3.30
CA MET A 175 -13.41 23.64 -4.55
C MET A 175 -14.91 23.63 -4.27
N PHE A 176 -15.39 22.85 -3.31
CA PHE A 176 -16.81 22.80 -2.92
C PHE A 176 -17.30 24.16 -2.44
N ILE A 177 -16.61 24.78 -1.48
CA ILE A 177 -17.00 26.07 -0.90
C ILE A 177 -17.07 27.17 -1.98
N ARG A 178 -16.08 27.23 -2.88
CA ARG A 178 -16.07 28.18 -3.99
C ARG A 178 -17.19 27.91 -5.00
N THR A 179 -17.53 26.63 -5.22
CA THR A 179 -18.61 26.22 -6.11
C THR A 179 -19.97 26.61 -5.54
N VAL A 180 -20.22 26.36 -4.25
CA VAL A 180 -21.46 26.78 -3.55
C VAL A 180 -21.62 28.30 -3.60
N ARG A 181 -20.54 29.05 -3.41
CA ARG A 181 -20.55 30.52 -3.52
C ARG A 181 -20.89 30.99 -4.94
N ALA A 182 -20.34 30.34 -5.97
CA ALA A 182 -20.59 30.70 -7.36
C ALA A 182 -22.02 30.35 -7.81
N ILE A 183 -22.56 29.21 -7.36
CA ILE A 183 -23.94 28.81 -7.68
C ILE A 183 -24.95 29.72 -6.99
N GLY A 184 -24.77 29.96 -5.68
CA GLY A 184 -25.70 30.79 -4.92
C GLY A 184 -27.02 30.08 -4.59
N ASN A 185 -28.07 30.90 -4.41
CA ASN A 185 -29.47 30.46 -4.29
C ASN A 185 -30.39 31.11 -5.36
N PRO A 186 -30.05 31.12 -6.67
CA PRO A 186 -30.95 31.59 -7.72
C PRO A 186 -32.00 30.51 -8.05
N PRO A 187 -33.21 30.88 -8.50
CA PRO A 187 -34.27 29.92 -8.83
C PRO A 187 -33.85 28.92 -9.93
N ASP A 188 -33.08 29.39 -10.92
CA ASP A 188 -32.51 28.56 -11.98
C ASP A 188 -31.05 28.20 -11.70
N LEU A 189 -30.83 26.94 -11.30
CA LEU A 189 -29.50 26.37 -11.05
C LEU A 189 -28.70 26.13 -12.34
N VAL A 190 -29.36 26.00 -13.49
CA VAL A 190 -28.70 25.70 -14.77
C VAL A 190 -27.93 26.92 -15.26
N ALA A 191 -28.55 28.11 -15.26
CA ALA A 191 -27.88 29.35 -15.61
C ALA A 191 -26.72 29.65 -14.64
N ALA A 192 -26.92 29.43 -13.34
CA ALA A 192 -25.89 29.59 -12.32
C ALA A 192 -24.68 28.67 -12.56
N SER A 193 -24.93 27.43 -12.99
CA SER A 193 -23.87 26.44 -13.25
C SER A 193 -22.90 26.83 -14.37
N GLN A 194 -23.32 27.71 -15.28
CA GLN A 194 -22.49 28.19 -16.39
C GLN A 194 -21.45 29.22 -15.93
N SER A 195 -21.71 29.93 -14.82
CA SER A 195 -20.81 30.97 -14.27
C SER A 195 -19.59 30.40 -13.52
N ILE A 196 -19.53 29.08 -13.31
CA ILE A 196 -18.50 28.38 -12.51
C ILE A 196 -17.23 28.07 -13.35
N SER A 197 -16.94 28.82 -14.42
CA SER A 197 -15.84 28.50 -15.34
C SER A 197 -14.47 28.48 -14.67
N ASP A 198 -14.28 29.30 -13.63
CA ASP A 198 -12.96 29.59 -13.07
C ASP A 198 -12.63 28.72 -11.86
N VAL A 199 -13.64 28.03 -11.30
CA VAL A 199 -13.50 27.26 -10.06
C VAL A 199 -13.30 25.78 -10.33
N VAL A 200 -13.96 25.24 -11.37
CA VAL A 200 -14.12 23.80 -11.57
C VAL A 200 -13.66 23.37 -12.98
N PRO A 201 -12.94 22.25 -13.13
CA PRO A 201 -12.58 21.72 -14.44
C PRO A 201 -13.79 21.47 -15.35
N PRO A 202 -13.65 21.60 -16.70
CA PRO A 202 -14.77 21.47 -17.63
C PRO A 202 -15.58 20.17 -17.50
N ALA A 203 -14.92 19.06 -17.15
CA ALA A 203 -15.57 17.77 -16.95
C ALA A 203 -16.56 17.80 -15.77
N ILE A 204 -16.13 18.33 -14.62
CA ILE A 204 -16.97 18.41 -13.43
C ILE A 204 -18.08 19.46 -13.64
N ARG A 205 -17.79 20.56 -14.35
CA ARG A 205 -18.82 21.55 -14.72
C ARG A 205 -19.95 20.94 -15.54
N MET A 206 -19.63 20.11 -16.53
CA MET A 206 -20.65 19.41 -17.33
C MET A 206 -21.49 18.47 -16.45
N THR A 207 -20.86 17.72 -15.54
CA THR A 207 -21.61 16.85 -14.62
C THR A 207 -22.53 17.65 -13.71
N ILE A 208 -22.06 18.79 -13.16
CA ILE A 208 -22.88 19.68 -12.32
C ILE A 208 -24.07 20.23 -13.12
N ALA A 209 -23.86 20.69 -14.36
CA ALA A 209 -24.92 21.22 -15.20
C ALA A 209 -25.99 20.15 -15.53
N VAL A 210 -25.57 18.91 -15.83
CA VAL A 210 -26.50 17.79 -16.10
C VAL A 210 -27.24 17.35 -14.83
N THR A 211 -26.59 17.37 -13.67
CA THR A 211 -27.30 17.08 -12.40
C THR A 211 -28.22 18.23 -12.01
N ALA A 212 -27.88 19.49 -12.32
CA ALA A 212 -28.70 20.65 -12.02
C ALA A 212 -30.02 20.66 -12.80
N THR A 213 -30.10 20.02 -13.98
CA THR A 213 -31.36 19.87 -14.72
C THR A 213 -32.30 18.81 -14.15
N THR A 214 -31.77 17.89 -13.33
CA THR A 214 -32.52 16.74 -12.77
C THR A 214 -32.62 16.75 -11.25
N THR A 215 -32.00 17.74 -10.59
CA THR A 215 -31.99 17.85 -9.13
C THR A 215 -33.40 18.15 -8.60
N ARG A 216 -33.69 17.62 -7.41
CA ARG A 216 -34.97 17.78 -6.71
C ARG A 216 -34.90 18.82 -5.58
N GLY A 217 -33.84 19.63 -5.55
CA GLY A 217 -33.61 20.58 -4.46
C GLY A 217 -34.61 21.74 -4.44
N GLU A 218 -34.83 22.28 -3.24
CA GLU A 218 -35.73 23.40 -2.99
C GLU A 218 -34.95 24.70 -2.73
N GLU A 219 -35.59 25.86 -2.85
CA GLU A 219 -34.94 27.14 -2.53
C GLU A 219 -34.71 27.27 -1.02
N LEU A 220 -33.49 27.66 -0.64
CA LEU A 220 -33.16 27.89 0.77
C LEU A 220 -33.85 29.16 1.27
N SER A 221 -34.28 29.11 2.54
CA SER A 221 -34.73 30.32 3.25
C SER A 221 -33.64 31.40 3.26
N PRO A 222 -33.99 32.69 3.29
CA PRO A 222 -33.01 33.76 3.33
C PRO A 222 -32.10 33.69 4.57
N ALA A 223 -32.63 33.22 5.71
CA ALA A 223 -31.86 33.03 6.94
C ALA A 223 -30.81 31.91 6.81
N SER A 224 -31.21 30.74 6.30
CA SER A 224 -30.28 29.63 6.07
C SER A 224 -29.23 29.96 5.00
N TRP A 225 -29.61 30.71 3.96
CA TRP A 225 -28.66 31.20 2.95
C TRP A 225 -27.67 32.22 3.53
N GLN A 226 -28.08 33.09 4.45
CA GLN A 226 -27.16 33.99 5.16
C GLN A 226 -26.16 33.22 6.03
N ALA A 227 -26.60 32.16 6.71
CA ALA A 227 -25.69 31.30 7.48
C ALA A 227 -24.62 30.65 6.57
N VAL A 228 -25.01 30.14 5.40
CA VAL A 228 -24.09 29.59 4.39
C VAL A 228 -23.12 30.65 3.87
N GLN A 229 -23.59 31.87 3.56
CA GLN A 229 -22.72 32.97 3.11
C GLN A 229 -21.70 33.37 4.17
N ASN A 230 -22.12 33.45 5.44
CA ASN A 230 -21.23 33.73 6.56
C ASN A 230 -20.17 32.63 6.73
N ALA A 231 -20.55 31.37 6.53
CA ALA A 231 -19.63 30.23 6.55
C ALA A 231 -18.60 30.28 5.41
N CYS A 232 -19.05 30.61 4.19
CA CYS A 232 -18.15 30.81 3.05
C CYS A 232 -17.15 31.95 3.31
N ALA A 233 -17.62 33.08 3.84
CA ALA A 233 -16.75 34.21 4.18
C ALA A 233 -15.75 33.87 5.29
N LEU A 234 -16.15 33.04 6.26
CA LEU A 234 -15.26 32.52 7.29
C LEU A 234 -14.18 31.61 6.69
N ALA A 235 -14.57 30.69 5.81
CA ALA A 235 -13.64 29.80 5.11
C ALA A 235 -12.59 30.57 4.31
N ASP A 236 -12.98 31.66 3.63
CA ASP A 236 -12.03 32.51 2.90
C ASP A 236 -10.99 33.13 3.83
N ARG A 237 -11.40 33.66 5.00
CA ARG A 237 -10.47 34.22 6.00
C ARG A 237 -9.51 33.15 6.53
N LEU A 238 -10.00 31.94 6.77
CA LEU A 238 -9.15 30.80 7.17
C LEU A 238 -8.18 30.41 6.05
N GLU A 239 -8.62 30.44 4.78
CA GLU A 239 -7.75 30.17 3.63
C GLU A 239 -6.66 31.25 3.47
N GLU A 240 -7.00 32.53 3.69
CA GLU A 240 -6.04 33.64 3.72
C GLU A 240 -5.02 33.48 4.86
N ALA A 241 -5.49 33.20 6.08
CA ALA A 241 -4.62 32.93 7.22
C ALA A 241 -3.67 31.75 6.93
N ARG A 242 -4.19 30.64 6.39
CA ARG A 242 -3.38 29.49 5.96
C ARG A 242 -2.31 29.89 4.95
N LYS A 243 -2.64 30.71 3.94
CA LYS A 243 -1.68 31.21 2.95
C LYS A 243 -0.58 32.05 3.59
N THR A 244 -0.93 32.94 4.53
CA THR A 244 0.07 33.76 5.24
C THR A 244 1.03 32.90 6.06
N ILE A 245 0.51 31.94 6.83
CA ILE A 245 1.30 30.98 7.61
C ILE A 245 2.22 30.17 6.69
N PHE A 246 1.67 29.63 5.59
CA PHE A 246 2.44 28.84 4.64
C PHE A 246 3.57 29.64 3.98
N SER A 247 3.30 30.90 3.60
CA SER A 247 4.30 31.79 3.02
C SER A 247 5.45 32.07 4.00
N TYR A 248 5.12 32.29 5.27
CA TYR A 248 6.10 32.49 6.33
C TYR A 248 6.95 31.23 6.60
N VAL A 249 6.31 30.07 6.74
CA VAL A 249 7.03 28.79 6.93
C VAL A 249 7.93 28.49 5.74
N ARG A 250 7.47 28.77 4.51
CA ARG A 250 8.27 28.61 3.29
C ARG A 250 9.52 29.50 3.29
N SER A 251 9.43 30.76 3.74
CA SER A 251 10.58 31.67 3.76
C SER A 251 11.64 31.24 4.79
N ARG A 252 11.22 30.59 5.89
CA ARG A 252 12.10 30.07 6.95
C ARG A 252 12.48 28.60 6.80
N MET A 253 12.09 27.96 5.70
CA MET A 253 12.32 26.53 5.48
C MET A 253 13.81 26.16 5.35
N SER A 254 14.64 27.07 4.82
CA SER A 254 16.09 26.87 4.73
C SER A 254 16.75 26.74 6.10
N ILE A 255 16.17 27.35 7.14
CA ILE A 255 16.69 27.29 8.51
C ILE A 255 16.05 26.13 9.28
N LEU A 256 14.76 25.88 9.05
CA LEU A 256 14.02 24.80 9.70
C LEU A 256 14.46 23.40 9.24
N ALA A 257 14.56 23.21 7.92
CA ALA A 257 14.84 21.92 7.30
C ALA A 257 15.75 22.12 6.07
N PRO A 258 17.05 22.45 6.29
CA PRO A 258 18.00 22.69 5.21
C PRO A 258 18.20 21.46 4.33
N ASN A 259 18.32 20.27 4.90
CA ASN A 259 18.59 19.06 4.12
C ASN A 259 17.38 18.66 3.26
N LEU A 260 16.17 18.72 3.82
CA LEU A 260 14.93 18.46 3.08
C LEU A 260 14.71 19.46 1.94
N SER A 261 14.99 20.74 2.18
CA SER A 261 14.86 21.81 1.19
C SER A 261 15.77 21.61 -0.02
N LYS A 262 17.00 21.13 0.20
CA LYS A 262 17.96 20.87 -0.89
C LYS A 262 17.50 19.75 -1.82
N ILE A 263 16.74 18.77 -1.31
CA ILE A 263 16.20 17.66 -2.10
C ILE A 263 14.98 18.09 -2.93
N VAL A 264 13.93 18.60 -2.28
CA VAL A 264 12.60 18.78 -2.94
C VAL A 264 12.24 20.25 -3.23
N GLY A 265 13.06 21.18 -2.75
CA GLY A 265 12.77 22.62 -2.75
C GLY A 265 11.95 23.06 -1.55
N THR A 266 12.03 24.35 -1.22
CA THR A 266 11.39 24.94 -0.03
C THR A 266 9.86 24.90 -0.11
N THR A 267 9.29 25.04 -1.30
CA THR A 267 7.83 24.96 -1.54
C THR A 267 7.28 23.60 -1.18
N THR A 268 7.88 22.54 -1.73
CA THR A 268 7.43 21.16 -1.51
C THR A 268 7.74 20.72 -0.09
N ALA A 269 8.89 21.11 0.46
CA ALA A 269 9.23 20.85 1.86
C ALA A 269 8.22 21.48 2.83
N ALA A 270 7.81 22.73 2.61
CA ALA A 270 6.76 23.38 3.40
C ALA A 270 5.42 22.63 3.32
N LYS A 271 5.01 22.16 2.13
CA LYS A 271 3.78 21.36 1.98
C LYS A 271 3.86 20.03 2.72
N LEU A 272 5.02 19.36 2.66
CA LEU A 272 5.25 18.09 3.35
C LEU A 272 5.24 18.27 4.87
N LEU A 273 5.86 19.33 5.40
CA LEU A 273 5.82 19.63 6.82
C LEU A 273 4.42 20.03 7.29
N GLY A 274 3.70 20.85 6.52
CA GLY A 274 2.34 21.27 6.86
C GLY A 274 1.39 20.08 7.03
N VAL A 275 1.40 19.14 6.07
CA VAL A 275 0.53 17.94 6.11
C VAL A 275 1.05 16.85 7.05
N ALA A 276 2.32 16.91 7.47
CA ALA A 276 2.86 15.94 8.43
C ALA A 276 2.80 16.41 9.88
N GLY A 277 2.21 17.58 10.18
CA GLY A 277 2.22 18.16 11.52
C GLY A 277 3.62 18.62 11.98
N GLY A 278 4.45 19.07 11.05
CA GLY A 278 5.80 19.55 11.28
C GLY A 278 6.90 18.51 11.11
N LEU A 279 8.12 18.89 11.50
CA LEU A 279 9.32 18.08 11.27
C LEU A 279 9.33 16.77 12.08
N GLY A 280 8.81 16.80 13.31
CA GLY A 280 8.72 15.62 14.17
C GLY A 280 7.74 14.57 13.65
N GLY A 281 6.58 14.99 13.13
CA GLY A 281 5.64 14.07 12.49
C GLY A 281 6.21 13.46 11.22
N LEU A 282 6.83 14.27 10.35
CA LEU A 282 7.47 13.79 9.13
C LEU A 282 8.60 12.78 9.40
N ALA A 283 9.40 12.98 10.45
CA ALA A 283 10.50 12.08 10.82
C ALA A 283 10.00 10.70 11.29
N LYS A 284 8.86 10.66 11.99
CA LYS A 284 8.20 9.43 12.46
C LYS A 284 7.51 8.67 11.32
N MET A 285 7.06 9.36 10.28
CA MET A 285 6.39 8.72 9.14
C MET A 285 7.32 7.76 8.38
N PRO A 286 6.81 6.59 7.92
CA PRO A 286 7.56 5.71 7.05
C PRO A 286 7.63 6.26 5.62
N ALA A 287 8.67 5.88 4.88
CA ALA A 287 8.92 6.37 3.52
C ALA A 287 7.79 6.10 2.52
N CYS A 288 7.02 5.02 2.70
CA CYS A 288 5.88 4.67 1.84
C CYS A 288 4.72 5.67 1.97
N ASN A 289 4.56 6.34 3.12
CA ASN A 289 3.50 7.30 3.34
C ASN A 289 3.90 8.68 2.85
N VAL A 290 5.18 9.06 3.02
CA VAL A 290 5.68 10.39 2.66
C VAL A 290 5.52 10.72 1.18
N HIS A 291 5.73 9.75 0.28
CA HIS A 291 5.53 10.00 -1.14
C HIS A 291 4.05 10.14 -1.51
N LEU A 292 3.12 9.65 -0.68
CA LEU A 292 1.67 9.75 -0.87
C LEU A 292 1.08 11.02 -0.26
N LEU A 293 1.83 11.78 0.54
CA LEU A 293 1.35 13.01 1.15
C LEU A 293 0.89 14.01 0.08
N GLY A 294 -0.31 14.55 0.27
CA GLY A 294 -0.95 15.45 -0.69
C GLY A 294 -1.56 14.75 -1.91
N ALA A 295 -1.62 13.41 -1.94
CA ALA A 295 -2.36 12.70 -2.98
C ALA A 295 -3.87 12.94 -2.79
N GLN A 296 -4.49 13.60 -3.76
CA GLN A 296 -5.93 13.85 -3.72
C GLN A 296 -6.71 12.53 -3.84
N LYS A 297 -7.83 12.43 -3.10
CA LYS A 297 -8.79 11.34 -3.27
C LYS A 297 -9.36 11.40 -4.69
N LYS A 298 -9.53 10.23 -5.31
CA LYS A 298 -10.01 10.16 -6.68
C LYS A 298 -11.46 10.58 -6.74
N ILE A 299 -11.76 11.50 -7.65
CA ILE A 299 -13.14 11.76 -8.07
C ILE A 299 -13.40 10.80 -9.23
N THR A 300 -14.27 9.80 -9.04
CA THR A 300 -14.81 8.95 -10.12
C THR A 300 -15.83 9.70 -10.98
N ALA A 301 -15.60 10.99 -11.24
CA ALA A 301 -16.43 11.78 -12.13
C ALA A 301 -15.89 11.66 -13.55
N GLY A 302 -16.63 10.94 -14.41
CA GLY A 302 -16.37 10.81 -15.85
C GLY A 302 -15.99 9.41 -16.31
N PHE A 303 -15.88 9.24 -17.64
CA PHE A 303 -15.67 7.95 -18.31
C PHE A 303 -14.20 7.49 -18.39
N SER A 304 -13.23 8.30 -17.94
CA SER A 304 -11.80 8.01 -18.16
C SER A 304 -11.10 7.43 -16.92
N THR A 305 -10.69 6.17 -16.99
CA THR A 305 -9.79 5.53 -16.01
C THR A 305 -8.31 5.88 -16.24
N ALA A 306 -7.97 6.47 -17.39
CA ALA A 306 -6.59 6.62 -17.88
C ALA A 306 -5.91 7.96 -17.51
N THR A 307 -6.68 9.02 -17.24
CA THR A 307 -6.12 10.39 -17.21
C THR A 307 -5.53 10.78 -15.85
N GLN A 308 -5.91 10.10 -14.75
CA GLN A 308 -5.39 10.43 -13.42
C GLN A 308 -4.36 9.41 -12.94
N ASN A 309 -3.11 9.88 -12.87
CA ASN A 309 -2.01 9.13 -12.31
C ASN A 309 -2.29 8.80 -10.84
N ARG A 310 -2.22 7.52 -10.48
CA ARG A 310 -2.41 7.08 -9.09
C ARG A 310 -1.19 7.46 -8.25
N HIS A 311 -1.40 7.70 -6.96
CA HIS A 311 -0.33 7.93 -5.99
C HIS A 311 0.52 9.18 -6.24
N THR A 312 -0.03 10.21 -6.90
CA THR A 312 0.66 11.49 -7.13
C THR A 312 0.43 12.47 -5.99
N GLY A 313 1.41 12.59 -5.10
CA GLY A 313 1.42 13.56 -4.00
C GLY A 313 2.32 14.77 -4.27
N PHE A 314 2.68 15.52 -3.22
CA PHE A 314 3.56 16.69 -3.33
C PHE A 314 4.95 16.33 -3.87
N VAL A 315 5.50 15.19 -3.46
CA VAL A 315 6.80 14.70 -3.96
C VAL A 315 6.76 14.49 -5.49
N PHE A 316 5.61 14.10 -6.05
CA PHE A 316 5.47 13.95 -7.50
C PHE A 316 5.56 15.29 -8.22
N GLN A 317 5.10 16.38 -7.60
CA GLN A 317 5.17 17.74 -8.15
C GLN A 317 6.57 18.36 -8.05
N SER A 318 7.51 17.70 -7.38
CA SER A 318 8.88 18.18 -7.27
C SER A 318 9.58 18.23 -8.63
N GLU A 319 10.48 19.20 -8.79
CA GLU A 319 11.24 19.41 -10.01
C GLU A 319 12.02 18.14 -10.43
N LEU A 320 12.68 17.48 -9.47
CA LEU A 320 13.44 16.24 -9.72
C LEU A 320 12.57 15.14 -10.33
N VAL A 321 11.31 14.99 -9.91
CA VAL A 321 10.42 13.97 -10.46
C VAL A 321 9.84 14.43 -11.79
N GLN A 322 9.44 15.69 -11.93
CA GLN A 322 8.85 16.18 -13.18
C GLN A 322 9.82 16.20 -14.37
N GLN A 323 11.10 16.44 -14.10
CA GLN A 323 12.17 16.36 -15.11
C GLN A 323 12.41 14.93 -15.61
N THR A 324 12.06 13.90 -14.83
CA THR A 324 12.23 12.51 -15.27
C THR A 324 11.19 12.09 -16.30
N PRO A 325 11.54 11.19 -17.25
CA PRO A 325 10.60 10.61 -18.20
C PRO A 325 9.41 9.94 -17.50
N ALA A 326 8.22 10.03 -18.10
CA ALA A 326 6.95 9.59 -17.49
C ALA A 326 6.96 8.13 -16.98
N GLU A 327 7.67 7.24 -17.68
CA GLU A 327 7.82 5.82 -17.32
C GLU A 327 8.54 5.61 -15.98
N TYR A 328 9.43 6.52 -15.61
CA TYR A 328 10.27 6.42 -14.42
C TYR A 328 9.81 7.29 -13.27
N ARG A 329 8.92 8.27 -13.51
CA ARG A 329 8.42 9.20 -12.47
C ARG A 329 7.93 8.50 -11.21
N MET A 330 7.21 7.38 -11.36
CA MET A 330 6.69 6.60 -10.22
C MET A 330 7.79 5.92 -9.40
N LYS A 331 8.87 5.48 -10.05
CA LYS A 331 10.05 4.93 -9.35
C LYS A 331 10.84 6.07 -8.69
N ALA A 332 11.04 7.16 -9.41
CA ALA A 332 11.70 8.37 -8.92
C ALA A 332 11.04 8.92 -7.65
N GLN A 333 9.71 9.07 -7.66
CA GLN A 333 8.94 9.57 -6.52
C GLN A 333 9.15 8.72 -5.25
N ARG A 334 9.21 7.39 -5.37
CA ARG A 334 9.49 6.50 -4.22
C ARG A 334 10.90 6.71 -3.69
N THR A 335 11.89 6.81 -4.58
CA THR A 335 13.28 7.05 -4.19
C THR A 335 13.43 8.42 -3.52
N VAL A 336 12.86 9.47 -4.09
CA VAL A 336 12.87 10.83 -3.53
C VAL A 336 12.19 10.82 -2.17
N GLY A 337 10.97 10.28 -2.05
CA GLY A 337 10.24 10.20 -0.78
C GLY A 337 11.04 9.50 0.33
N ALA A 338 11.72 8.38 0.01
CA ALA A 338 12.58 7.69 0.97
C ALA A 338 13.76 8.55 1.45
N LYS A 339 14.39 9.29 0.54
CA LYS A 339 15.51 10.19 0.88
C LYS A 339 15.03 11.43 1.64
N CYS A 340 13.82 11.92 1.37
CA CYS A 340 13.18 12.99 2.15
C CYS A 340 13.01 12.60 3.61
N VAL A 341 12.58 11.36 3.91
CA VAL A 341 12.44 10.90 5.30
C VAL A 341 13.78 10.86 6.01
N LEU A 342 14.85 10.40 5.34
CA LEU A 342 16.19 10.43 5.92
C LEU A 342 16.67 11.85 6.18
N ALA A 343 16.44 12.77 5.23
CA ALA A 343 16.77 14.18 5.40
C ALA A 343 15.98 14.82 6.55
N ALA A 344 14.68 14.54 6.67
CA ALA A 344 13.84 15.04 7.74
C ALA A 344 14.30 14.55 9.13
N ARG A 345 14.73 13.28 9.23
CA ARG A 345 15.30 12.73 10.47
C ARG A 345 16.61 13.41 10.86
N MET A 346 17.48 13.68 9.89
CA MET A 346 18.72 14.43 10.14
C MET A 346 18.44 15.90 10.52
N ASP A 347 17.47 16.54 9.86
CA ASP A 347 17.04 17.90 10.19
C ASP A 347 16.45 17.97 11.62
N MET A 348 15.79 16.91 12.09
CA MET A 348 15.27 16.82 13.46
C MET A 348 16.39 16.73 14.51
N GLU A 349 17.47 16.01 14.21
CA GLU A 349 18.64 15.87 15.10
C GLU A 349 19.48 17.15 15.19
N ARG A 350 19.41 18.01 14.16
CA ARG A 350 20.07 19.33 14.07
C ARG A 350 21.59 19.34 14.19
N THR A 351 22.25 18.19 14.01
CA THR A 351 23.72 18.07 14.06
C THR A 351 24.40 18.67 12.83
N ARG A 352 23.73 18.65 11.66
CA ARG A 352 24.26 19.16 10.38
C ARG A 352 23.32 20.17 9.73
N ARG A 353 23.48 21.45 10.03
CA ARG A 353 22.62 22.54 9.53
C ARG A 353 23.04 23.13 8.17
N ASP A 354 24.22 22.77 7.66
CA ASP A 354 24.77 23.36 6.42
C ASP A 354 24.03 22.90 5.15
N GLY A 355 23.14 21.90 5.24
CA GLY A 355 22.45 21.33 4.09
C GLY A 355 23.31 20.37 3.24
N ALA A 356 24.58 20.19 3.60
CA ALA A 356 25.53 19.32 2.88
C ALA A 356 25.05 17.86 2.77
N TYR A 357 24.36 17.35 3.80
CA TYR A 357 23.79 16.00 3.75
C TYR A 357 22.64 15.91 2.74
N GLY A 358 21.79 16.94 2.66
CA GLY A 358 20.74 17.03 1.64
C GLY A 358 21.31 17.06 0.21
N GLU A 359 22.43 17.75 0.00
CA GLU A 359 23.13 17.78 -1.29
C GLU A 359 23.73 16.41 -1.65
N GLU A 360 24.32 15.70 -0.68
CA GLU A 360 24.82 14.34 -0.89
C GLU A 360 23.67 13.37 -1.28
N LEU A 361 22.53 13.46 -0.58
CA LEU A 361 21.35 12.66 -0.89
C LEU A 361 20.78 13.00 -2.27
N ARG A 362 20.75 14.29 -2.63
CA ARG A 362 20.35 14.73 -3.96
C ARG A 362 21.24 14.14 -5.05
N GLY A 363 22.57 14.20 -4.87
CA GLY A 363 23.51 13.58 -5.82
C GLY A 363 23.32 12.05 -5.94
N LYS A 364 22.94 11.36 -4.85
CA LYS A 364 22.58 9.93 -4.90
C LYS A 364 21.28 9.69 -5.67
N ILE A 365 20.30 10.59 -5.57
CA ILE A 365 19.05 10.52 -6.34
C ILE A 365 19.34 10.72 -7.82
N GLU A 366 20.07 11.77 -8.19
CA GLU A 366 20.41 12.10 -9.58
C GLU A 366 21.15 10.93 -10.25
N LYS A 367 22.20 10.38 -9.62
CA LYS A 367 22.91 9.18 -10.12
C LYS A 367 22.00 7.96 -10.30
N HIS A 368 21.01 7.80 -9.43
CA HIS A 368 20.05 6.70 -9.56
C HIS A 368 19.08 6.92 -10.72
N LEU A 369 18.65 8.16 -10.95
CA LEU A 369 17.78 8.53 -12.06
C LEU A 369 18.50 8.42 -13.41
N GLU A 370 19.77 8.83 -13.47
CA GLU A 370 20.64 8.63 -14.64
C GLU A 370 20.75 7.14 -15.00
N ARG A 371 21.06 6.29 -14.03
CA ARG A 371 21.12 4.83 -14.23
C ARG A 371 19.79 4.24 -14.71
N LEU A 372 18.66 4.79 -14.28
CA LEU A 372 17.34 4.34 -14.75
C LEU A 372 17.04 4.81 -16.18
N ALA A 373 17.58 5.96 -16.58
CA ALA A 373 17.43 6.50 -17.93
C ALA A 373 18.35 5.80 -18.94
N GLU A 374 19.49 5.26 -18.50
CA GLU A 374 20.38 4.47 -19.32
C GLU A 374 19.67 3.24 -19.91
N PRO A 375 19.64 3.08 -21.25
CA PRO A 375 19.06 1.89 -21.85
C PRO A 375 19.88 0.65 -21.48
N PRO A 376 19.24 -0.53 -21.34
CA PRO A 376 19.99 -1.76 -21.09
C PRO A 376 20.96 -2.01 -22.26
N PRO A 377 22.15 -2.55 -21.97
CA PRO A 377 23.10 -2.90 -23.02
C PRO A 377 22.44 -3.86 -24.01
N GLN A 378 22.77 -3.69 -25.30
CA GLN A 378 22.21 -4.53 -26.35
C GLN A 378 22.54 -6.00 -26.05
N LYS A 379 21.49 -6.85 -26.04
CA LYS A 379 21.67 -8.28 -25.87
C LYS A 379 22.47 -8.81 -27.06
N VAL A 380 23.67 -9.32 -26.80
CA VAL A 380 24.45 -10.03 -27.83
C VAL A 380 23.62 -11.21 -28.31
N VAL A 381 23.51 -11.39 -29.62
CA VAL A 381 22.83 -12.53 -30.21
C VAL A 381 23.59 -13.78 -29.78
N LYS A 382 23.02 -14.53 -28.84
CA LYS A 382 23.60 -15.78 -28.39
C LYS A 382 23.54 -16.76 -29.55
N ALA A 383 24.70 -17.18 -30.05
CA ALA A 383 24.79 -18.22 -31.06
C ALA A 383 24.02 -19.46 -30.56
N LEU A 384 23.26 -20.07 -31.47
CA LEU A 384 22.62 -21.35 -31.18
C LEU A 384 23.69 -22.34 -30.74
N PRO A 385 23.40 -23.22 -29.76
CA PRO A 385 24.26 -24.34 -29.48
C PRO A 385 24.52 -25.12 -30.77
N ILE A 386 25.75 -25.59 -30.95
CA ILE A 386 26.11 -26.44 -32.08
C ILE A 386 25.15 -27.65 -32.06
N PRO A 387 24.46 -27.97 -33.18
CA PRO A 387 23.64 -29.17 -33.27
C PRO A 387 24.50 -30.38 -32.92
N ASP A 388 24.22 -31.00 -31.77
CA ASP A 388 24.88 -32.21 -31.31
C ASP A 388 23.89 -33.37 -31.50
N ASP A 389 24.16 -34.20 -32.51
CA ASP A 389 23.44 -35.46 -32.75
C ASP A 389 23.94 -36.60 -31.85
N GLY A 390 24.73 -36.27 -30.83
CA GLY A 390 25.25 -37.19 -29.84
C GLY A 390 24.17 -38.02 -29.12
N PRO A 391 24.57 -39.13 -28.48
CA PRO A 391 23.64 -40.07 -27.87
C PRO A 391 22.77 -39.41 -26.80
N LYS A 392 21.44 -39.47 -27.00
CA LYS A 392 20.45 -38.87 -26.09
C LYS A 392 20.51 -39.49 -24.69
N LYS A 393 20.62 -38.64 -23.66
CA LYS A 393 20.54 -39.07 -22.25
C LYS A 393 19.19 -39.76 -21.96
N ARG A 394 19.24 -41.05 -21.64
CA ARG A 394 18.05 -41.84 -21.26
C ARG A 394 17.81 -41.74 -19.75
N ARG A 395 16.87 -40.90 -19.34
CA ARG A 395 16.45 -40.78 -17.93
C ARG A 395 15.23 -41.64 -17.63
N GLY A 396 15.37 -42.53 -16.65
CA GLY A 396 14.27 -43.23 -15.96
C GLY A 396 13.79 -42.44 -14.74
N GLY A 397 12.60 -42.78 -14.22
CA GLY A 397 12.07 -42.19 -12.98
C GLY A 397 10.67 -41.59 -13.11
N LYS A 398 9.94 -41.51 -11.99
CA LYS A 398 8.54 -41.06 -11.92
C LYS A 398 8.35 -39.63 -12.43
N ARG A 399 9.26 -38.71 -12.07
CA ARG A 399 9.23 -37.30 -12.50
C ARG A 399 9.51 -37.17 -14.00
N ALA A 400 10.53 -37.87 -14.51
CA ALA A 400 10.88 -37.90 -15.92
C ALA A 400 9.77 -38.54 -16.78
N ARG A 401 9.13 -39.61 -16.29
CA ARG A 401 7.98 -40.24 -16.95
C ARG A 401 6.78 -39.27 -17.01
N LYS A 402 6.45 -38.60 -15.91
CA LYS A 402 5.36 -37.59 -15.88
C LYS A 402 5.61 -36.41 -16.81
N ALA A 403 6.86 -35.94 -16.91
CA ALA A 403 7.22 -34.88 -17.85
C ALA A 403 7.11 -35.36 -19.31
N LYS A 404 7.58 -36.57 -19.61
CA LYS A 404 7.44 -37.19 -20.93
C LYS A 404 5.96 -37.42 -21.30
N GLU A 405 5.14 -37.89 -20.37
CA GLU A 405 3.69 -38.08 -20.55
C GLU A 405 2.97 -36.77 -20.93
N ALA A 406 3.41 -35.62 -20.39
CA ALA A 406 2.80 -34.33 -20.70
C ALA A 406 3.02 -33.86 -22.14
N TYR A 407 4.13 -34.27 -22.78
CA TYR A 407 4.46 -33.92 -24.16
C TYR A 407 4.26 -35.08 -25.15
N ALA A 408 4.09 -36.31 -24.65
CA ALA A 408 3.89 -37.47 -25.48
C ALA A 408 2.51 -37.44 -26.14
N MET A 409 2.44 -37.99 -27.34
CA MET A 409 1.16 -38.22 -28.02
C MET A 409 0.32 -39.17 -27.18
N THR A 410 -0.91 -38.75 -26.84
CA THR A 410 -1.87 -39.58 -26.12
C THR A 410 -2.28 -40.78 -26.98
N GLU A 411 -2.71 -41.87 -26.35
CA GLU A 411 -3.16 -43.06 -27.08
C GLU A 411 -4.34 -42.74 -28.02
N LEU A 412 -5.26 -41.87 -27.60
CA LEU A 412 -6.34 -41.37 -28.48
C LEU A 412 -5.79 -40.64 -29.71
N ARG A 413 -4.75 -39.82 -29.56
CA ARG A 413 -4.14 -39.12 -30.69
C ARG A 413 -3.35 -40.06 -31.59
N LYS A 414 -2.77 -41.14 -31.05
CA LYS A 414 -2.14 -42.21 -31.86
C LYS A 414 -3.18 -43.00 -32.66
N LEU A 415 -4.35 -43.28 -32.09
CA LEU A 415 -5.47 -43.91 -32.79
C LEU A 415 -6.04 -43.00 -33.88
N GLN A 416 -6.15 -41.69 -33.61
CA GLN A 416 -6.53 -40.71 -34.61
C GLN A 416 -5.54 -40.66 -35.79
N ASN A 417 -4.24 -40.79 -35.53
CA ASN A 417 -3.21 -40.82 -36.57
C ASN A 417 -3.15 -42.16 -37.35
N ARG A 418 -3.93 -43.18 -36.97
CA ARG A 418 -4.00 -44.44 -37.69
C ARG A 418 -5.22 -44.38 -38.62
N MET A 419 -5.00 -44.70 -39.90
CA MET A 419 -6.03 -44.72 -40.93
C MET A 419 -6.36 -46.17 -41.29
N GLU A 420 -7.64 -46.49 -41.51
CA GLU A 420 -8.03 -47.82 -42.01
C GLU A 420 -7.84 -47.87 -43.52
N PHE A 421 -7.05 -48.83 -44.01
CA PHE A 421 -6.83 -48.96 -45.44
C PHE A 421 -8.11 -49.43 -46.13
N GLY A 422 -8.52 -48.72 -47.19
CA GLY A 422 -9.66 -49.09 -48.03
C GLY A 422 -11.03 -48.70 -47.52
N LYS A 423 -11.14 -47.90 -46.44
CA LYS A 423 -12.40 -47.30 -45.97
C LYS A 423 -12.27 -45.78 -45.86
N ALA A 424 -13.36 -45.07 -46.17
CA ALA A 424 -13.41 -43.63 -45.96
C ALA A 424 -13.38 -43.30 -44.45
N GLU A 425 -12.66 -42.24 -44.08
CA GLU A 425 -12.55 -41.83 -42.68
C GLU A 425 -13.80 -41.10 -42.20
N GLU A 426 -14.10 -41.22 -40.91
CA GLU A 426 -15.10 -40.38 -40.28
C GLU A 426 -14.47 -39.00 -40.00
N GLU A 427 -15.03 -37.95 -40.59
CA GLU A 427 -14.56 -36.57 -40.43
C GLU A 427 -15.48 -35.79 -39.49
N VAL A 428 -14.88 -34.94 -38.65
CA VAL A 428 -15.62 -33.94 -37.87
C VAL A 428 -15.28 -32.57 -38.42
N GLY A 429 -16.30 -31.84 -38.85
CA GLY A 429 -16.19 -30.44 -39.18
C GLY A 429 -16.15 -29.58 -37.91
N ALA A 430 -15.15 -28.71 -37.82
CA ALA A 430 -15.14 -27.63 -36.83
C ALA A 430 -14.70 -26.36 -37.56
N PHE A 431 -15.60 -25.38 -37.65
CA PHE A 431 -15.45 -24.23 -38.55
C PHE A 431 -15.36 -24.68 -40.03
N ASP A 432 -14.48 -24.05 -40.83
CA ASP A 432 -14.32 -24.25 -42.28
C ASP A 432 -13.29 -25.35 -42.64
N GLU A 433 -12.77 -26.07 -41.64
CA GLU A 433 -11.84 -27.18 -41.84
C GLU A 433 -12.46 -28.51 -41.38
N THR A 434 -12.24 -29.56 -42.15
CA THR A 434 -12.58 -30.94 -41.76
C THR A 434 -11.38 -31.62 -41.13
N LYS A 435 -11.63 -32.40 -40.08
CA LYS A 435 -10.59 -33.16 -39.39
C LYS A 435 -10.97 -34.64 -39.32
N GLY A 436 -10.15 -35.49 -39.91
CA GLY A 436 -10.29 -36.95 -39.82
C GLY A 436 -10.12 -37.46 -38.38
N LEU A 437 -11.00 -38.37 -37.99
CA LEU A 437 -10.94 -39.09 -36.72
C LEU A 437 -10.08 -40.36 -36.80
N GLY A 438 -9.66 -40.77 -38.00
CA GLY A 438 -8.94 -42.03 -38.24
C GLY A 438 -9.66 -43.22 -37.58
N MET A 439 -8.91 -44.07 -36.89
CA MET A 439 -9.45 -45.24 -36.19
C MET A 439 -10.21 -44.92 -34.89
N MET A 440 -10.31 -43.65 -34.47
CA MET A 440 -11.05 -43.27 -33.26
C MET A 440 -12.58 -43.43 -33.42
N GLY A 441 -13.09 -43.37 -34.66
CA GLY A 441 -14.50 -43.51 -35.02
C GLY A 441 -14.99 -44.95 -35.22
N ASN A 442 -14.08 -45.93 -35.25
CA ASN A 442 -14.41 -47.33 -35.61
C ASN A 442 -15.18 -48.12 -34.54
N SER A 443 -15.65 -47.44 -33.48
CA SER A 443 -16.47 -47.99 -32.42
C SER A 443 -17.89 -47.42 -32.55
N PHE A 444 -18.79 -48.25 -33.10
CA PHE A 444 -20.21 -47.96 -33.36
C PHE A 444 -20.85 -46.96 -32.37
N GLY A 445 -21.28 -45.81 -32.90
CA GLY A 445 -22.29 -44.93 -32.31
C GLY A 445 -21.91 -44.24 -30.99
N ARG A 446 -21.54 -42.95 -31.08
CA ARG A 446 -21.07 -42.09 -29.98
C ARG A 446 -19.89 -42.71 -29.24
N VAL A 447 -18.69 -42.25 -29.60
CA VAL A 447 -17.48 -42.43 -28.81
C VAL A 447 -17.78 -42.07 -27.35
N ARG A 448 -18.02 -43.07 -26.49
CA ARG A 448 -17.84 -42.91 -25.04
C ARG A 448 -16.34 -42.71 -24.89
N ALA A 449 -15.92 -41.46 -25.05
CA ALA A 449 -14.53 -41.04 -24.96
C ALA A 449 -13.93 -41.72 -23.74
N GLY A 450 -13.01 -42.66 -23.98
CA GLY A 450 -12.20 -43.24 -22.90
C GLY A 450 -11.68 -42.07 -22.10
N ALA A 451 -12.03 -42.02 -20.81
CA ALA A 451 -11.95 -40.84 -19.96
C ALA A 451 -10.74 -39.98 -20.33
N ALA A 452 -10.98 -38.79 -20.89
CA ALA A 452 -9.92 -37.91 -21.35
C ALA A 452 -8.86 -37.80 -20.26
N ASP A 453 -7.62 -38.20 -20.58
CA ASP A 453 -6.58 -38.37 -19.58
C ASP A 453 -6.44 -37.08 -18.77
N ALA A 454 -6.75 -37.15 -17.47
CA ALA A 454 -6.70 -35.99 -16.58
C ALA A 454 -5.30 -35.35 -16.56
N LYS A 455 -4.28 -36.09 -16.97
CA LYS A 455 -2.90 -35.64 -17.10
C LYS A 455 -2.63 -34.76 -18.32
N SER A 456 -3.41 -34.87 -19.40
CA SER A 456 -3.25 -34.07 -20.62
C SER A 456 -4.05 -32.76 -20.61
N LYS A 457 -4.77 -32.47 -19.52
CA LYS A 457 -5.47 -31.19 -19.34
C LYS A 457 -4.45 -30.05 -19.27
N ALA A 458 -4.67 -29.01 -20.08
CA ALA A 458 -3.87 -27.80 -20.05
C ALA A 458 -3.89 -27.18 -18.64
N LYS A 459 -2.70 -26.89 -18.10
CA LYS A 459 -2.55 -26.25 -16.79
C LYS A 459 -2.11 -24.82 -16.99
N LEU A 460 -2.59 -23.93 -16.13
CA LEU A 460 -2.10 -22.56 -16.08
C LEU A 460 -0.61 -22.54 -15.71
N SER A 461 0.14 -21.61 -16.31
CA SER A 461 1.51 -21.33 -15.90
C SER A 461 1.54 -20.89 -14.43
N LYS A 462 2.70 -21.05 -13.77
CA LYS A 462 2.87 -20.61 -12.39
C LYS A 462 2.51 -19.13 -12.22
N ALA A 463 2.91 -18.28 -13.16
CA ALA A 463 2.60 -16.85 -13.18
C ALA A 463 1.10 -16.59 -13.29
N ASN A 464 0.42 -17.25 -14.22
CA ASN A 464 -1.02 -17.06 -14.40
C ASN A 464 -1.81 -17.61 -13.21
N LYS A 465 -1.38 -18.73 -12.63
CA LYS A 465 -1.99 -19.29 -11.42
C LYS A 465 -1.86 -18.34 -10.23
N LEU A 466 -0.69 -17.74 -10.02
CA LEU A 466 -0.48 -16.75 -8.95
C LEU A 466 -1.32 -15.50 -9.20
N ARG A 467 -1.38 -15.03 -10.45
CA ARG A 467 -2.21 -13.87 -10.83
C ARG A 467 -3.69 -14.13 -10.59
N THR A 468 -4.23 -15.27 -11.00
CA THR A 468 -5.64 -15.59 -10.77
C THR A 468 -5.95 -15.73 -9.28
N GLN A 469 -5.07 -16.38 -8.51
CA GLN A 469 -5.22 -16.48 -7.06
C GLN A 469 -5.23 -15.10 -6.37
N ALA A 470 -4.35 -14.19 -6.80
CA ALA A 470 -4.31 -12.83 -6.25
C ALA A 470 -5.59 -12.05 -6.58
N ILE A 471 -6.11 -12.16 -7.80
CA ILE A 471 -7.37 -11.53 -8.20
C ILE A 471 -8.53 -12.09 -7.40
N THR A 472 -8.61 -13.41 -7.21
CA THR A 472 -9.67 -14.04 -6.41
C THR A 472 -9.63 -13.59 -4.95
N ARG A 473 -8.44 -13.50 -4.34
CA ARG A 473 -8.31 -12.93 -2.98
C ARG A 473 -8.75 -11.47 -2.90
N ALA A 474 -8.34 -10.65 -3.86
CA ALA A 474 -8.72 -9.23 -3.89
C ALA A 474 -10.23 -9.03 -4.11
N ALA A 475 -10.88 -9.90 -4.88
CA ALA A 475 -12.32 -9.88 -5.07
C ALA A 475 -13.09 -10.28 -3.79
N GLN A 476 -12.52 -11.20 -2.99
CA GLN A 476 -13.08 -11.58 -1.69
C GLN A 476 -12.91 -10.49 -0.61
N SER A 477 -11.87 -9.65 -0.71
CA SER A 477 -11.66 -8.51 0.20
C SER A 477 -12.46 -7.25 -0.16
N ALA A 478 -13.09 -7.20 -1.34
CA ALA A 478 -13.82 -6.01 -1.79
C ALA A 478 -15.19 -5.82 -1.09
N THR A 479 -15.68 -6.84 -0.37
CA THR A 479 -16.96 -6.82 0.34
C THR A 479 -16.83 -6.60 1.85
N THR A 480 -15.62 -6.43 2.38
CA THR A 480 -15.37 -6.25 3.82
C THR A 480 -14.35 -5.14 4.07
N SER A 481 -14.73 -4.14 4.87
CA SER A 481 -13.88 -3.02 5.27
C SER A 481 -12.57 -3.50 5.89
N GLY A 482 -11.47 -2.78 5.61
CA GLY A 482 -10.07 -3.18 5.87
C GLY A 482 -9.64 -3.39 7.32
N THR A 483 -10.57 -3.36 8.29
CA THR A 483 -10.33 -3.67 9.71
C THR A 483 -11.05 -4.94 10.17
N ALA A 484 -11.89 -5.56 9.33
CA ALA A 484 -12.53 -6.82 9.66
C ALA A 484 -11.53 -7.98 9.49
N THR A 485 -11.28 -8.72 10.57
CA THR A 485 -10.58 -10.00 10.56
C THR A 485 -11.13 -10.92 9.46
N SER A 486 -10.26 -11.67 8.82
CA SER A 486 -10.48 -12.53 7.64
C SER A 486 -11.41 -13.74 7.89
N LEU A 487 -12.60 -13.52 8.43
CA LEU A 487 -13.64 -14.52 8.64
C LEU A 487 -14.91 -14.07 7.93
N SER A 488 -14.91 -14.19 6.61
CA SER A 488 -16.13 -14.07 5.80
C SER A 488 -16.89 -15.40 5.87
N PHE A 489 -17.97 -15.45 6.65
CA PHE A 489 -18.94 -16.56 6.61
C PHE A 489 -19.68 -16.50 5.26
N THR A 490 -19.48 -17.51 4.41
CA THR A 490 -20.34 -17.75 3.24
C THR A 490 -21.13 -19.02 3.47
N PRO A 491 -22.44 -19.08 3.12
CA PRO A 491 -23.31 -20.20 3.47
C PRO A 491 -23.06 -21.48 2.64
N ALA A 492 -22.10 -21.47 1.70
CA ALA A 492 -21.96 -22.54 0.69
C ALA A 492 -20.68 -23.39 0.80
N GLN A 493 -19.73 -23.06 1.68
CA GLN A 493 -18.52 -23.88 1.88
C GLN A 493 -18.18 -23.92 3.37
N GLY A 494 -18.40 -25.09 3.97
CA GLY A 494 -18.16 -25.35 5.38
C GLY A 494 -16.69 -25.11 5.79
N LEU A 495 -16.51 -24.80 7.07
CA LEU A 495 -15.22 -24.63 7.73
C LEU A 495 -14.34 -25.87 7.52
N GLU A 496 -13.32 -25.79 6.66
CA GLU A 496 -12.17 -26.68 6.77
C GLU A 496 -11.23 -26.09 7.84
N LEU A 497 -11.59 -26.32 9.10
CA LEU A 497 -10.65 -26.23 10.22
C LEU A 497 -9.57 -27.29 9.95
N VAL A 498 -8.36 -26.85 9.59
CA VAL A 498 -7.20 -27.75 9.56
C VAL A 498 -6.93 -28.14 11.02
N ASN A 499 -7.49 -29.27 11.44
CA ASN A 499 -7.24 -29.84 12.75
C ASN A 499 -5.86 -30.52 12.72
N PRO A 500 -4.83 -29.96 13.39
CA PRO A 500 -3.47 -30.48 13.33
C PRO A 500 -3.38 -31.93 13.84
N SER A 501 -4.30 -32.32 14.73
CA SER A 501 -4.36 -33.69 15.26
C SER A 501 -4.81 -34.71 14.23
N LEU A 502 -5.70 -34.36 13.29
CA LEU A 502 -6.12 -35.24 12.19
C LEU A 502 -5.02 -35.37 11.12
N ALA A 503 -4.26 -34.31 10.88
CA ALA A 503 -3.08 -34.37 10.01
C ALA A 503 -1.98 -35.26 10.64
N ALA A 504 -1.72 -35.12 11.94
CA ALA A 504 -0.80 -35.98 12.68
C ALA A 504 -1.26 -37.44 12.70
N ALA A 505 -2.56 -37.70 12.85
CA ALA A 505 -3.13 -39.05 12.78
C ALA A 505 -2.98 -39.69 11.39
N ARG A 506 -3.10 -38.91 10.31
CA ARG A 506 -2.82 -39.38 8.94
C ARG A 506 -1.35 -39.71 8.72
N VAL A 507 -0.44 -38.90 9.26
CA VAL A 507 1.01 -39.18 9.20
C VAL A 507 1.35 -40.42 10.02
N LYS A 508 0.76 -40.56 11.21
CA LYS A 508 0.91 -41.75 12.06
C LYS A 508 0.39 -43.01 11.37
N ALA A 509 -0.80 -42.97 10.78
CA ALA A 509 -1.35 -44.09 10.01
C ALA A 509 -0.50 -44.45 8.77
N ALA A 510 0.13 -43.46 8.13
CA ALA A 510 1.06 -43.71 7.02
C ALA A 510 2.37 -44.34 7.49
N ASN A 511 2.88 -43.94 8.66
CA ASN A 511 4.03 -44.57 9.30
C ASN A 511 3.70 -45.99 9.78
N ASP A 512 2.57 -46.19 10.45
CA ASP A 512 2.13 -47.52 10.89
C ASP A 512 1.93 -48.46 9.69
N ARG A 513 1.46 -47.95 8.55
CA ARG A 513 1.37 -48.74 7.30
C ARG A 513 2.73 -49.13 6.73
N TRP A 514 3.78 -48.37 7.04
CA TRP A 514 5.16 -48.63 6.64
C TRP A 514 5.93 -49.49 7.65
N PHE A 515 5.57 -49.41 8.93
CA PHE A 515 6.34 -50.03 10.03
C PHE A 515 5.61 -51.15 10.78
N ALA A 516 4.29 -51.34 10.61
CA ALA A 516 3.51 -52.38 11.31
C ALA A 516 3.37 -53.70 10.52
N GLY A 517 3.98 -53.81 9.34
CA GLY A 517 4.07 -55.07 8.61
C GLY A 517 5.26 -55.88 9.09
N ASN A 518 5.01 -56.92 9.90
CA ASN A 518 6.01 -57.90 10.37
C ASN A 518 6.56 -58.81 9.24
N THR A 519 6.91 -58.24 8.08
CA THR A 519 7.44 -58.94 6.90
C THR A 519 8.62 -58.21 6.24
N GLY A 520 9.22 -57.25 6.94
CA GLY A 520 10.51 -56.67 6.54
C GLY A 520 11.60 -57.21 7.44
N THR A 521 12.29 -58.26 7.00
CA THR A 521 13.51 -58.79 7.65
C THR A 521 14.57 -57.69 7.67
N PHE A 522 14.67 -56.95 8.78
CA PHE A 522 15.82 -56.13 9.08
C PHE A 522 16.89 -57.04 9.67
N SER A 523 17.93 -57.31 8.87
CA SER A 523 19.13 -58.02 9.32
C SER A 523 19.86 -57.14 10.34
N PHE A 524 19.80 -57.53 11.61
CA PHE A 524 20.71 -57.05 12.65
C PHE A 524 21.53 -58.24 13.16
N ILE A 525 22.86 -58.10 13.16
CA ILE A 525 23.88 -58.70 14.05
C ILE A 525 25.26 -58.49 13.37
N GLY A 526 26.31 -58.01 14.03
CA GLY A 526 26.45 -57.68 15.45
C GLY A 526 27.75 -56.94 15.77
N THR A 527 27.70 -56.20 16.87
CA THR A 527 28.82 -55.56 17.55
C THR A 527 29.74 -56.63 18.14
N LYS A 528 31.04 -56.55 17.81
CA LYS A 528 32.08 -57.49 18.22
C LYS A 528 32.41 -57.28 19.71
N GLY A 529 32.01 -58.24 20.55
CA GLY A 529 32.36 -58.29 21.97
C GLY A 529 33.83 -58.67 22.17
N SER A 530 34.52 -57.89 22.99
CA SER A 530 35.80 -58.21 23.62
C SER A 530 35.60 -59.33 24.64
N ALA A 531 36.37 -60.42 24.53
CA ALA A 531 36.58 -61.36 25.62
C ALA A 531 37.96 -62.00 25.52
N SER A 532 38.70 -61.82 26.61
CA SER A 532 40.02 -62.33 26.96
C SER A 532 40.14 -63.86 26.92
N GLY A 533 41.33 -64.35 26.60
CA GLY A 533 41.63 -65.77 26.48
C GLY A 533 41.70 -66.55 27.80
N SER A 534 41.69 -67.87 27.66
CA SER A 534 42.49 -68.86 28.41
C SER A 534 42.21 -70.27 27.89
N GLY A 535 43.22 -71.15 27.92
CA GLY A 535 43.01 -72.59 28.16
C GLY A 535 43.12 -73.58 26.98
N THR A 536 44.35 -73.89 26.57
CA THR A 536 44.98 -75.24 26.49
C THR A 536 44.24 -76.52 26.03
N SER A 537 44.96 -77.25 25.15
CA SER A 537 45.03 -78.72 24.91
C SER A 537 43.80 -79.39 24.28
N LYS A 538 43.93 -80.26 23.28
CA LYS A 538 44.99 -81.21 22.91
C LYS A 538 44.96 -81.44 21.40
#